data_AF-A0A935IWS1-F1
#
_entry.id   AF-A0A935IWS1-F1
#
_cell.length_a   1.000
_cell.length_b   1.000
_cell.length_c   1.000
_cell.angle_alpha   90.00
_cell.angle_beta   90.00
_cell.angle_gamma   90.00
#
_symmetry.space_group_name_H-M   'P 1'
#
loop_
_entity.id
_entity.type
_entity.pdbx_description
1 polymer ?
#
loop_
_entity_poly.entity_id
_entity_poly.type
_entity_poly.pdbx_seq_one_letter_code
_entity_poly.pdbx_strand_id
1 'polypeptide(L)'
;MLAPFTYQRTVSVKAAPNQGVSHGISRVFSAALVNKQFCDLLLEDPNTALNKGYLGEGFPLSKEERDLIVSIRATSLSDLAKQVSRSLSNNY
;
A
#
# COMPACT_ATOMS: atom_id res chain seq x y z
N MET A 1 24.32 -45.97 -13.19
CA MET A 1 23.35 -45.26 -14.05
C MET A 1 22.80 -44.10 -13.24
N LEU A 2 22.82 -42.89 -13.81
CA LEU A 2 22.78 -41.60 -13.12
C LEU A 2 21.49 -41.38 -12.29
N ALA A 3 21.64 -40.80 -11.10
CA ALA A 3 20.54 -40.28 -10.30
C ALA A 3 19.92 -39.05 -10.99
N PRO A 4 18.58 -38.93 -11.08
CA PRO A 4 17.96 -37.72 -11.58
C PRO A 4 18.11 -36.61 -10.53
N PHE A 5 18.97 -35.63 -10.81
CA PHE A 5 18.92 -34.34 -10.15
C PHE A 5 17.63 -33.65 -10.59
N THR A 6 16.53 -33.90 -9.87
CA THR A 6 15.34 -33.05 -9.94
C THR A 6 15.71 -31.70 -9.36
N TYR A 7 16.08 -30.79 -10.26
CA TYR A 7 16.27 -29.38 -10.01
C TYR A 7 14.94 -28.74 -9.66
N GLN A 8 14.55 -28.76 -8.38
CA GLN A 8 13.48 -27.91 -7.89
C GLN A 8 14.03 -26.50 -7.68
N ARG A 9 14.04 -25.71 -8.74
CA ARG A 9 14.05 -24.25 -8.62
C ARG A 9 12.66 -23.81 -8.18
N THR A 10 12.33 -24.09 -6.93
CA THR A 10 11.29 -23.34 -6.24
C THR A 10 11.96 -22.04 -5.84
N VAL A 11 11.86 -21.02 -6.71
CA VAL A 11 12.09 -19.64 -6.26
C VAL A 11 10.97 -19.35 -5.28
N SER A 12 11.19 -19.69 -4.02
CA SER A 12 10.45 -19.14 -2.91
C SER A 12 10.80 -17.66 -2.92
N VAL A 13 10.04 -16.88 -3.68
CA VAL A 13 9.96 -15.44 -3.50
C VAL A 13 9.26 -15.27 -2.15
N LYS A 14 10.00 -15.53 -1.07
CA LYS A 14 9.78 -14.85 0.18
C LYS A 14 10.02 -13.39 -0.16
N ALA A 15 8.94 -12.70 -0.49
CA ALA A 15 8.88 -11.26 -0.32
C ALA A 15 9.35 -11.04 1.12
N ALA A 16 10.60 -10.61 1.27
CA ALA A 16 11.13 -10.19 2.55
C ALA A 16 10.10 -9.19 3.09
N PRO A 17 9.55 -9.37 4.29
CA PRO A 17 8.72 -8.35 4.89
C PRO A 17 9.69 -7.21 5.20
N ASN A 18 9.82 -6.28 4.26
CA ASN A 18 10.41 -4.98 4.53
C ASN A 18 9.40 -4.27 5.44
N GLN A 19 9.47 -4.64 6.72
CA GLN A 19 8.67 -4.11 7.81
C GLN A 19 9.10 -2.66 8.03
N GLY A 20 8.51 -1.78 7.25
CA GLY A 20 8.77 -0.35 7.32
C GLY A 20 7.75 0.48 6.55
N VAL A 21 6.91 -0.13 5.71
CA VAL A 21 5.74 0.51 5.11
C VAL A 21 4.61 -0.50 5.19
N SER A 22 3.56 -0.18 5.94
CA SER A 22 2.40 -1.06 6.07
C SER A 22 1.92 -1.50 4.69
N HIS A 23 1.82 -2.81 4.47
CA HIS A 23 1.54 -3.39 3.16
C HIS A 23 0.27 -2.81 2.51
N GLY A 24 -0.72 -2.41 3.32
CA GLY A 24 -1.90 -1.68 2.87
C GLY A 24 -1.58 -0.30 2.30
N ILE A 25 -0.77 0.50 2.98
CA ILE A 25 -0.38 1.86 2.57
C ILE A 25 0.35 1.84 1.22
N SER A 26 1.35 0.97 1.07
CA SER A 26 2.09 0.85 -0.20
C SER A 26 1.16 0.45 -1.35
N ARG A 27 0.16 -0.42 -1.09
CA ARG A 27 -0.85 -0.82 -2.08
C ARG A 27 -1.78 0.34 -2.45
N VAL A 28 -2.19 1.17 -1.49
CA VAL A 28 -2.97 2.40 -1.75
C VAL A 28 -2.19 3.35 -2.65
N PHE A 29 -0.92 3.62 -2.30
CA PHE A 29 -0.08 4.49 -3.11
C PHE A 29 0.14 3.94 -4.51
N SER A 30 0.38 2.64 -4.63
CA SER A 30 0.54 1.97 -5.92
C SER A 30 -0.74 2.10 -6.76
N ALA A 31 -1.91 1.87 -6.17
CA ALA A 31 -3.22 2.03 -6.80
C ALA A 31 -3.47 3.47 -7.26
N ALA A 32 -3.17 4.45 -6.40
CA ALA A 32 -3.31 5.86 -6.74
C ALA A 32 -2.27 6.34 -7.77
N LEU A 33 -1.08 5.73 -7.81
CA LEU A 33 -0.07 6.00 -8.83
C LEU A 33 -0.50 5.51 -10.21
N VAL A 34 -1.08 4.31 -10.29
CA VAL A 34 -1.54 3.74 -11.57
C VAL A 34 -2.92 4.26 -11.99
N ASN A 35 -3.74 4.75 -11.05
CA ASN A 35 -5.07 5.27 -11.31
C ASN A 35 -5.23 6.68 -10.73
N LYS A 36 -5.13 7.67 -11.62
CA LYS A 36 -5.36 9.08 -11.27
C LYS A 36 -6.78 9.35 -10.76
N GLN A 37 -7.81 8.69 -11.28
CA GLN A 37 -9.17 8.88 -10.77
C GLN A 37 -9.33 8.41 -9.33
N PHE A 38 -8.67 7.31 -8.96
CA PHE A 38 -8.61 6.86 -7.58
C PHE A 38 -7.81 7.84 -6.73
N CYS A 39 -6.70 8.37 -7.25
CA CYS A 39 -5.93 9.42 -6.57
C CYS A 39 -6.77 10.66 -6.31
N ASP A 40 -7.47 11.21 -7.31
CA ASP A 40 -8.33 12.38 -7.15
C ASP A 40 -9.42 12.10 -6.11
N LEU A 41 -10.05 10.92 -6.17
CA LEU A 41 -11.03 10.50 -5.16
C LEU A 41 -10.42 10.38 -3.75
N LEU A 42 -9.19 9.89 -3.62
CA LEU A 42 -8.49 9.77 -2.35
C LEU A 42 -8.10 11.15 -1.78
N LEU A 43 -7.80 12.12 -2.65
CA LEU A 43 -7.48 13.49 -2.27
C LEU A 43 -8.73 14.31 -1.92
N GLU A 44 -9.84 14.05 -2.59
CA GLU A 44 -11.13 14.70 -2.33
C GLU A 44 -11.83 14.10 -1.10
N ASP A 45 -11.94 12.78 -1.05
CA ASP A 45 -12.61 12.03 0.01
C ASP A 45 -11.91 10.69 0.32
N PRO A 46 -10.89 10.70 1.20
CA PRO A 46 -10.12 9.51 1.52
C PRO A 46 -10.98 8.40 2.14
N ASN A 47 -12.02 8.74 2.89
CA ASN A 47 -12.97 7.76 3.43
C ASN A 47 -13.66 6.98 2.30
N THR A 48 -14.20 7.70 1.32
CA THR A 48 -14.91 7.10 0.19
C THR A 48 -13.97 6.28 -0.67
N ALA A 49 -12.75 6.77 -0.96
CA ALA A 49 -11.76 6.03 -1.72
C ALA A 49 -11.37 4.70 -1.04
N LEU A 50 -11.13 4.72 0.28
CA LEU A 50 -10.78 3.53 1.04
C LEU A 50 -11.94 2.53 1.14
N ASN A 51 -13.18 3.01 1.23
CA ASN A 51 -14.38 2.18 1.33
C ASN A 51 -14.78 1.59 -0.04
N LYS A 52 -14.61 2.37 -1.12
CA LYS A 52 -14.81 1.92 -2.50
C LYS A 52 -13.76 0.89 -2.93
N GLY A 53 -12.57 0.95 -2.34
CA GLY A 53 -11.45 0.07 -2.66
C GLY A 53 -10.91 0.32 -4.07
N TYR A 54 -10.03 -0.57 -4.51
CA TYR A 54 -9.43 -0.53 -5.84
C TYR A 54 -9.62 -1.89 -6.52
N LEU A 55 -10.20 -1.88 -7.73
CA LEU A 55 -10.57 -3.11 -8.48
C LEU A 55 -11.55 -4.04 -7.75
N GLY A 56 -12.38 -3.50 -6.84
CA GLY A 56 -13.31 -4.31 -6.03
C GLY A 56 -12.64 -4.99 -4.83
N GLU A 57 -11.33 -4.80 -4.64
CA GLU A 57 -10.62 -5.21 -3.44
C GLU A 57 -10.40 -4.01 -2.51
N GLY A 58 -10.81 -4.15 -1.25
CA GLY A 58 -10.43 -3.20 -0.20
C GLY A 58 -8.93 -3.28 0.07
N PHE A 59 -8.35 -2.18 0.55
CA PHE A 59 -6.98 -2.20 1.03
C PHE A 59 -6.92 -2.86 2.42
N PRO A 60 -5.93 -3.73 2.68
CA PRO A 60 -5.70 -4.33 3.99
C PRO A 60 -5.05 -3.28 4.91
N LEU A 61 -5.80 -2.23 5.20
CA LEU A 61 -5.43 -1.16 6.13
C LEU A 61 -6.16 -1.39 7.44
N SER A 62 -5.41 -1.30 8.52
CA SER A 62 -5.91 -1.25 9.88
C SER A 62 -6.64 0.07 10.11
N LYS A 63 -7.52 0.11 11.11
CA LYS A 63 -8.36 1.29 11.36
C LYS A 63 -7.51 2.53 11.63
N GLU A 64 -6.39 2.36 12.31
CA GLU A 64 -5.40 3.40 12.61
C GLU A 64 -4.77 3.96 11.35
N GLU A 65 -4.44 3.11 10.38
CA GLU A 65 -3.85 3.52 9.10
C GLU A 65 -4.85 4.28 8.24
N ARG A 66 -6.12 3.84 8.25
CA ARG A 66 -7.20 4.55 7.57
C ARG A 66 -7.40 5.93 8.20
N ASP A 67 -7.50 6.00 9.51
CA ASP A 67 -7.64 7.25 10.25
C ASP A 67 -6.46 8.19 9.99
N LEU A 68 -5.24 7.64 9.92
CA LEU A 68 -4.04 8.38 9.54
C LEU A 68 -4.17 9.00 8.14
N ILE A 69 -4.56 8.20 7.13
CA ILE A 69 -4.75 8.69 5.75
C ILE A 69 -5.86 9.75 5.70
N VAL A 70 -6.93 9.57 6.46
CA VAL A 70 -8.08 10.49 6.49
C VAL A 70 -7.75 11.80 7.22
N SER A 71 -6.92 11.70 8.26
CA SER A 71 -6.38 12.85 9.00
C SER A 71 -5.36 13.63 8.17
N ILE A 72 -4.61 12.94 7.31
CA ILE A 72 -3.67 13.53 6.34
C ILE A 72 -4.45 14.10 5.15
N ARG A 73 -4.65 15.42 5.16
CA ARG A 73 -5.14 16.14 3.97
C ARG A 73 -3.97 16.51 3.08
N ALA A 74 -3.76 15.70 2.05
CA ALA A 74 -2.81 16.00 0.99
C ALA A 74 -3.55 16.53 -0.24
N THR A 75 -2.90 17.41 -0.99
CA THR A 75 -3.39 17.91 -2.29
C THR A 75 -2.77 17.17 -3.48
N SER A 76 -1.84 16.25 -3.22
CA SER A 76 -1.16 15.47 -4.25
C SER A 76 -0.64 14.15 -3.69
N LEU A 77 -0.51 13.14 -4.55
CA LEU A 77 0.00 11.81 -4.17
C LEU A 77 1.36 11.89 -3.47
N SER A 78 2.28 12.72 -3.96
CA SER A 78 3.60 12.90 -3.35
C SER A 78 3.53 13.53 -1.96
N ASP A 79 2.56 14.41 -1.74
CA ASP A 79 2.35 15.02 -0.42
C ASP A 79 1.74 14.00 0.55
N LEU A 80 0.76 13.22 0.08
CA LEU A 80 0.18 12.10 0.83
C LEU A 80 1.26 11.07 1.20
N ALA A 81 2.14 10.72 0.26
CA ALA A 81 3.28 9.82 0.49
C ALA A 81 4.26 10.34 1.53
N LYS A 82 4.60 11.64 1.46
CA LYS A 82 5.48 12.27 2.44
C LYS A 82 4.86 12.30 3.83
N GLN A 83 3.60 12.71 3.94
CA GLN A 83 2.92 12.80 5.23
C GLN A 83 2.74 11.41 5.85
N VAL A 84 2.33 10.40 5.08
CA VAL A 84 2.19 9.03 5.59
C VAL A 84 3.54 8.45 5.98
N SER A 85 4.58 8.64 5.15
CA SER A 85 5.95 8.21 5.49
C SER A 85 6.43 8.89 6.76
N ARG A 86 6.21 10.20 6.92
CA ARG A 86 6.60 10.96 8.12
C ARG A 86 5.86 10.44 9.36
N SER A 87 4.56 10.21 9.27
CA SER A 87 3.76 9.68 10.38
C SER A 87 4.17 8.27 10.78
N LEU A 88 4.54 7.43 9.81
CA LEU A 88 5.04 6.08 10.10
C LEU A 88 6.43 6.12 10.74
N SER A 89 7.31 7.01 10.27
CA SER A 89 8.65 7.22 10.83
C SER A 89 8.63 7.83 12.23
N ASN A 90 7.61 8.63 12.58
CA ASN A 90 7.48 9.27 13.89
C ASN A 90 7.00 8.29 14.99
N ASN A 91 6.78 7.01 14.67
CA ASN A 91 6.36 5.96 15.61
C ASN A 91 7.53 5.07 16.06
N TYR A 92 8.77 5.56 15.98
CA TYR A 92 10.01 4.88 16.40
C TYR A 92 10.98 5.88 17.02
#